data_AF-A0A2W4KZ42-F1
#
_entry.id   AF-A0A2W4KZ42-F1
#
_cell.length_a   1.000
_cell.length_b   1.000
_cell.length_c   1.000
_cell.angle_alpha   90.00
_cell.angle_beta   90.00
_cell.angle_gamma   90.00
#
_symmetry.space_group_name_H-M   'P 1'
#
loop_
_entity.id
_entity.type
_entity.pdbx_description
1 polymer ?
#
loop_
_entity_poly.entity_id
_entity_poly.type
_entity_poly.pdbx_seq_one_letter_code
_entity_poly.pdbx_strand_id
1 'polypeptide(L)' 'MPVTFEHIEELKKRSAENKNAPVEQRSYLALELIADALILTLEQELDEDLADEYEEEEAEEEEEADEAGE' A
#
# COMPACT_ATOMS: atom_id res chain seq x y z
N MET A 1 4.05 5.72 -2.45
CA MET A 1 4.34 5.24 -3.84
C MET A 1 3.42 4.07 -4.00
N PRO A 2 2.51 4.07 -4.97
CA PRO A 2 1.42 3.11 -4.98
C PRO A 2 1.94 1.69 -5.18
N VAL A 3 1.29 0.73 -4.51
CA VAL A 3 1.54 -0.70 -4.72
C VAL A 3 1.26 -1.05 -6.18
N THR A 4 2.22 -1.68 -6.84
CA THR A 4 2.11 -2.06 -8.25
C THR A 4 1.94 -3.57 -8.41
N PHE A 5 1.54 -3.98 -9.62
CA PHE A 5 1.50 -5.39 -9.98
C PHE A 5 2.86 -6.07 -9.86
N GLU A 6 3.96 -5.35 -10.12
CA GLU A 6 5.33 -5.86 -9.99
C GLU A 6 5.65 -6.23 -8.54
N HIS A 7 5.22 -5.44 -7.55
CA HIS A 7 5.38 -5.77 -6.13
C HIS A 7 4.68 -7.09 -5.76
N ILE A 8 3.50 -7.35 -6.34
CA ILE A 8 2.73 -8.58 -6.11
C ILE A 8 3.44 -9.80 -6.74
N GLU A 9 3.99 -9.65 -7.94
CA GLU A 9 4.77 -10.72 -8.58
C GLU A 9 6.04 -11.06 -7.79
N GLU A 10 6.71 -10.05 -7.25
CA GLU A 10 7.92 -10.22 -6.44
C GLU A 10 7.63 -10.96 -5.12
N LEU A 11 6.54 -10.60 -4.42
CA LEU A 11 6.08 -11.34 -3.24
C LEU A 11 5.75 -12.80 -3.55
N LYS A 12 5.08 -13.06 -4.67
CA LYS A 12 4.77 -14.44 -5.11
C LYS A 12 6.04 -15.25 -5.38
N LYS A 13 7.03 -14.63 -6.04
CA LYS A 13 8.32 -15.27 -6.32
C LYS A 13 9.06 -15.60 -5.01
N ARG A 14 9.19 -14.63 -4.10
CA ARG A 14 9.83 -14.86 -2.78
C ARG A 14 9.10 -15.91 -1.95
N SER A 15 7.77 -15.97 -2.02
CA SER A 15 6.98 -17.05 -1.39
C SER A 15 7.31 -18.43 -1.95
N ALA A 16 7.49 -18.56 -3.27
CA ALA A 16 7.89 -19.82 -3.90
C ALA A 16 9.34 -20.21 -3.54
N GLU A 17 10.24 -19.24 -3.46
CA GLU A 17 11.62 -19.46 -3.02
C GLU A 17 11.69 -19.92 -1.55
N ASN A 18 10.88 -19.30 -0.67
CA ASN A 18 10.80 -19.69 0.74
C ASN A 18 10.35 -21.15 0.92
N LYS A 19 9.39 -21.63 0.12
CA LYS A 19 8.96 -23.05 0.16
C LYS A 19 10.11 -24.04 -0.11
N ASN A 20 11.10 -23.61 -0.90
CA ASN A 20 12.27 -24.41 -1.25
C ASN A 20 13.48 -24.16 -0.33
N ALA A 21 13.41 -23.15 0.56
CA ALA A 21 14.48 -22.83 1.49
C ALA A 21 14.69 -23.94 2.56
N PRO A 22 15.86 -23.98 3.23
CA PRO A 22 16.09 -24.85 4.37
C PRO A 22 15.06 -24.62 5.49
N VAL A 23 14.62 -25.70 6.16
CA VAL A 23 13.53 -25.66 7.15
C VAL A 23 13.83 -24.67 8.29
N GLU A 24 15.10 -24.54 8.67
CA GLU A 24 15.59 -23.66 9.72
C GLU A 24 15.40 -22.17 9.38
N GLN A 25 15.30 -21.84 8.09
CA GLN A 25 15.17 -20.47 7.59
C GLN A 25 13.74 -20.12 7.19
N ARG A 26 12.87 -21.12 6.96
CA ARG A 26 11.52 -20.90 6.42
C ARG A 26 10.64 -20.02 7.28
N SER A 27 10.74 -20.17 8.60
CA SER A 27 9.95 -19.39 9.56
C SER A 27 10.33 -17.91 9.53
N TYR A 28 11.63 -17.61 9.50
CA TYR A 28 12.13 -16.24 9.40
C TYR A 28 11.74 -15.60 8.07
N LEU A 29 11.99 -16.28 6.95
CA LEU A 29 11.61 -15.80 5.61
C LEU A 29 10.08 -15.65 5.44
N ALA A 30 9.29 -16.46 6.15
CA ALA A 30 7.83 -16.31 6.14
C ALA A 30 7.38 -15.06 6.89
N LEU A 31 7.98 -14.76 8.04
CA LEU A 31 7.71 -13.54 8.79
C LEU A 31 8.11 -12.30 7.99
N GLU A 32 9.26 -12.34 7.32
CA GLU A 32 9.69 -11.26 6.42
C GLU A 32 8.69 -11.03 5.29
N LEU A 33 8.23 -12.10 4.63
CA LEU A 33 7.20 -12.01 3.59
C LEU A 33 5.87 -11.45 4.09
N ILE A 34 5.46 -11.81 5.32
CA ILE A 34 4.25 -11.27 5.94
C ILE A 34 4.42 -9.78 6.24
N ALA A 35 5.58 -9.37 6.76
CA ALA A 35 5.87 -7.97 7.04
C ALA A 35 5.84 -7.13 5.76
N ASP A 36 6.47 -7.60 4.68
CA ASP A 36 6.47 -6.90 3.39
C ASP A 36 5.07 -6.79 2.79
N ALA A 37 4.26 -7.85 2.89
CA ALA A 37 2.86 -7.79 2.46
C ALA A 37 2.03 -6.80 3.28
N LEU A 38 2.21 -6.77 4.61
CA LEU A 38 1.51 -5.81 5.48
C LEU A 38 1.92 -4.37 5.20
N ILE A 39 3.21 -4.11 4.95
CA ILE A 39 3.69 -2.77 4.59
C ILE A 39 3.01 -2.31 3.31
N LEU A 40 2.99 -3.14 2.27
CA LEU A 40 2.33 -2.80 1.01
C LEU A 40 0.83 -2.55 1.21
N THR A 41 0.14 -3.38 1.99
CA THR A 41 -1.29 -3.14 2.29
C THR A 41 -1.52 -1.82 3.00
N LEU A 42 -0.70 -1.50 4.01
CA LEU A 42 -0.81 -0.23 4.73
C LEU A 42 -0.47 0.98 3.85
N GLU A 43 0.53 0.85 2.98
CA GLU A 43 0.86 1.91 2.00
C GLU A 43 -0.29 2.14 1.02
N GLN A 44 -0.99 1.07 0.61
CA GLN A 44 -2.17 1.21 -0.24
C GLN A 44 -3.33 1.90 0.49
N GLU A 45 -3.66 1.47 1.72
CA GLU A 45 -4.71 2.09 2.52
C GLU A 45 -4.40 3.57 2.81
N LEU A 46 -3.14 3.90 3.13
CA LEU A 46 -2.71 5.29 3.32
C LEU A 46 -2.76 6.13 2.05
N ASP A 47 -2.38 5.56 0.89
CA ASP A 47 -2.47 6.26 -0.39
C ASP A 47 -3.94 6.49 -0.79
N GLU A 48 -4.86 5.58 -0.43
CA GLU A 48 -6.32 5.74 -0.62
C GLU A 48 -6.88 6.82 0.33
N ASP A 49 -6.58 6.76 1.63
CA ASP A 49 -7.02 7.75 2.62
C ASP A 49 -6.53 9.17 2.26
N LEU A 50 -5.28 9.30 1.80
CA LEU A 50 -4.74 10.58 1.36
C LEU A 50 -5.43 11.10 0.09
N ALA A 51 -5.77 10.22 -0.86
CA ALA A 51 -6.50 10.63 -2.06
C ALA A 51 -7.89 11.17 -1.72
N ASP A 52 -8.58 10.51 -0.79
CA ASP A 52 -9.89 10.95 -0.29
C ASP A 52 -9.79 12.32 0.42
N GLU A 53 -8.75 12.54 1.24
CA GLU A 53 -8.51 13.83 1.91
C GLU A 53 -8.29 14.98 0.92
N TYR A 54 -7.53 14.75 -0.16
CA TYR A 54 -7.34 15.77 -1.21
C TYR A 54 -8.62 16.07 -2.00
N GLU A 55 -9.46 15.06 -2.28
CA GLU A 55 -10.74 15.29 -2.95
C GLU A 55 -11.71 16.09 -2.07
N GLU A 56 -11.70 15.86 -0.74
CA GLU A 56 -12.48 16.65 0.22
C GLU A 56 -11.99 18.10 0.32
N GLU A 57 -10.67 18.32 0.39
CA GLU A 57 -10.07 19.67 0.45
C GLU A 57 -10.33 20.48 -0.83
N GLU A 58 -10.22 19.87 -2.02
CA GLU A 58 -10.55 20.56 -3.29
C GLU A 58 -12.03 20.94 -3.36
N ALA A 59 -12.94 20.10 -2.85
CA ALA A 59 -14.36 20.39 -2.82
C ALA A 59 -14.71 21.55 -1.87
N GLU A 60 -14.07 21.60 -0.69
CA GLU A 60 -14.23 22.70 0.27
C GLU A 60 -13.69 24.03 -0.30
N GLU A 61 -12.54 24.02 -0.98
CA GLU A 61 -11.98 25.23 -1.62
C GLU A 61 -12.88 25.77 -2.74
N GLU A 62 -13.51 24.90 -3.54
CA GLU A 62 -14.47 25.33 -4.57
C GLU A 62 -15.72 25.97 -3.95
N GLU A 63 -16.23 25.42 -2.84
CA GLU A 63 -17.40 25.94 -2.12
C GLU A 63 -17.10 27.31 -1.47
N GLU A 64 -15.94 27.48 -0.83
CA GLU A 64 -15.51 28.77 -0.28
C GLU A 64 -15.32 29.85 -1.37
N ALA A 65 -14.82 29.45 -2.55
CA ALA A 65 -14.62 30.37 -3.66
C ALA A 65 -15.94 30.86 -4.28
N ASP A 66 -16.98 29.99 -4.32
CA ASP A 66 -18.33 30.35 -4.78
C ASP A 66 -19.02 31.25 -3.75
N GLU A 67 -18.88 30.97 -2.44
CA GLU A 67 -19.42 31.82 -1.36
C GLU A 67 -18.75 33.21 -1.27
N ALA A 68 -17.46 33.31 -1.57
CA ALA A 68 -16.74 34.60 -1.54
C ALA A 68 -17.01 35.48 -2.78
N GLY A 69 -17.65 34.93 -3.82
CA GLY A 69 -17.99 35.62 -5.07
C GLY A 69 -19.37 36.30 -5.09
N GLU A 70 -20.24 36.01 -4.11
CA GLU A 70 -21.56 36.65 -3.90
C GLU A 70 -21.52 37.85 -2.93
#